data_AF-A0A2S8G7S6-F1
#
_entry.id   AF-A0A2S8G7S6-F1
#
_cell.length_a   1.000
_cell.length_b   1.000
_cell.length_c   1.000
_cell.angle_alpha   90.00
_cell.angle_beta   90.00
_cell.angle_gamma   90.00
#
_symmetry.space_group_name_H-M   'P 1'
#
loop_
_entity.id
_entity.type
_entity.pdbx_description
1 polymer ?
#
loop_
_entity_poly.entity_id
_entity_poly.type
_entity_poly.pdbx_seq_one_letter_code
_entity_poly.pdbx_strand_id
1 'polypeptide(L)'
;MDTFYQLFVEPFVGNSYLLRAIVAGCLVAISSGVIGCLIILRRMAFLGDAISHSMLAGVTGGYLLMKVLYGREAHFAAMILGALIAGFTTVMLVSFVSRVSRIKEDTAIGIMYTGIFAFGGALASIFSHYIHLDLFHFVMGDVLAVDAERLWMMAGVTAIVLFVIILWYRQLLLTAFDPIMATSIGLPVLLIHILMTTCTSLVVVSAVQIVGVILVVGLLITPAATAYLLTNRLSHMMILAALFGISSVVCGVYLSVWFNVATSPPIVLFSTFQFMMVLIFSPKFGLVSTWLRKRAAIPHTLAEDILGCMRRDPQHATSLNTIIANVRTDGQSLRKTLQRMIGNGWIQPLENDDYLLTEAGKLEARRLMRAHRIWEAYLARLGTPSDQIHDKADLLEHVHDEAAVDYLDDRLGHPITDPHGQEIPEDFVHLVPGEEVHASLLREGHIAEVTHISHQSNAGVAIGDTLLTGPRKDNEQIWTFDVNGDHQIDLDHDQADAITVRLIKTSISSN
;
A
#
# COMPACT_ATOMS: atom_id res chain seq x y z
N MET A 1 -1.31 23.88 39.68
CA MET A 1 -0.65 24.41 38.46
C MET A 1 0.86 24.45 38.63
N ASP A 2 1.38 24.60 39.85
CA ASP A 2 2.82 24.58 40.13
C ASP A 2 3.48 23.23 39.84
N THR A 3 2.80 22.09 40.06
CA THR A 3 3.36 20.76 39.75
C THR A 3 3.58 20.53 38.25
N PHE A 4 2.69 21.00 37.38
CA PHE A 4 2.86 20.87 35.92
C PHE A 4 3.97 21.80 35.41
N TYR A 5 4.08 23.00 35.99
CA TYR A 5 5.14 23.96 35.65
C TYR A 5 6.52 23.51 36.16
N GLN A 6 6.57 22.92 37.36
CA GLN A 6 7.79 22.33 37.94
C GLN A 6 8.24 21.07 37.19
N LEU A 7 7.31 20.22 36.73
CA LEU A 7 7.64 19.02 35.98
C LEU A 7 8.08 19.31 34.52
N PHE A 8 7.45 20.30 33.87
CA PHE A 8 7.64 20.56 32.43
C PHE A 8 8.48 21.80 32.08
N VAL A 9 8.65 22.78 32.97
CA VAL A 9 9.33 24.05 32.64
C VAL A 9 10.61 24.25 33.45
N GLU A 10 10.63 23.85 34.72
CA GLU A 10 11.77 23.99 35.62
C GLU A 10 13.07 23.27 35.15
N PRO A 11 13.02 22.06 34.55
CA PRO A 11 14.22 21.42 33.99
C PRO A 11 14.84 22.18 32.82
N PHE A 12 14.04 22.98 32.10
CA PHE A 12 14.42 23.66 30.86
C PHE A 12 14.98 25.06 31.09
N VAL A 13 14.49 25.77 32.10
CA VAL A 13 14.92 27.14 32.42
C VAL A 13 16.26 27.14 33.17
N GLY A 14 16.62 26.06 33.87
CA GLY A 14 17.87 25.94 34.63
C GLY A 14 19.06 25.30 33.89
N ASN A 15 18.83 24.41 32.89
CA ASN A 15 19.89 23.60 32.28
C ASN A 15 20.07 23.88 30.78
N SER A 16 21.00 24.77 30.45
CA SER A 16 21.36 25.07 29.06
C SER A 16 21.82 23.84 28.25
N TYR A 17 22.38 22.83 28.91
CA TYR A 17 22.77 21.55 28.30
C TYR A 17 21.57 20.75 27.78
N LEU A 18 20.48 20.69 28.56
CA LEU A 18 19.28 19.92 28.20
C LEU A 18 18.52 20.58 27.04
N LEU A 19 18.50 21.91 26.99
CA LEU A 19 17.96 22.65 25.85
C LEU A 19 18.76 22.34 24.57
N ARG A 20 20.09 22.38 24.64
CA ARG A 20 20.97 22.04 23.50
C ARG A 20 20.76 20.61 23.03
N ALA A 21 20.65 19.67 23.97
CA ALA A 21 20.38 18.25 23.71
C ALA A 21 19.08 18.05 22.91
N ILE A 22 17.99 18.71 23.32
CA ILE A 22 16.69 18.60 22.64
C ILE A 22 16.74 19.27 21.27
N VAL A 23 17.32 20.46 21.14
CA VAL A 23 17.43 21.13 19.84
C VAL A 23 18.28 20.30 18.87
N ALA A 24 19.42 19.76 19.33
CA ALA A 24 20.26 18.88 18.53
C ALA A 24 19.51 17.61 18.10
N GLY A 25 18.82 16.95 19.05
CA GLY A 25 18.02 15.77 18.76
C GLY A 25 16.87 16.06 17.78
N CYS A 26 16.19 17.20 17.90
CA CYS A 26 15.15 17.62 16.96
C CYS A 26 15.71 17.87 15.55
N LEU A 27 16.87 18.52 15.42
CA LEU A 27 17.53 18.72 14.12
C LEU A 27 17.91 17.39 13.46
N VAL A 28 18.40 16.44 14.27
CA VAL A 28 18.68 15.07 13.82
C VAL A 28 17.38 14.39 13.38
N ALA A 29 16.34 14.39 14.21
CA ALA A 29 15.06 13.77 13.92
C ALA A 29 14.37 14.32 12.66
N ILE A 30 14.47 15.62 12.40
CA ILE A 30 13.93 16.25 11.18
C ILE A 30 14.70 15.75 9.95
N SER A 31 16.03 15.87 9.96
CA SER A 31 16.85 15.48 8.81
C SER A 31 16.78 13.98 8.52
N SER A 32 16.87 13.14 9.56
CA SER A 32 16.81 11.68 9.43
C SER A 32 15.39 11.19 9.13
N GLY A 33 14.34 11.76 9.73
CA GLY A 33 12.96 11.39 9.41
C GLY A 33 12.61 11.69 7.94
N VAL A 34 13.05 12.84 7.42
CA VAL A 34 12.81 13.25 6.04
C VAL A 34 13.58 12.38 5.04
N ILE A 35 14.87 12.13 5.27
CA ILE A 35 15.66 11.22 4.42
C ILE A 35 15.12 9.78 4.53
N GLY A 36 14.77 9.36 5.74
CA GLY A 36 14.23 8.04 6.06
C GLY A 36 13.03 7.69 5.20
N CYS A 37 12.14 8.67 4.97
CA CYS A 37 11.00 8.51 4.05
C CYS A 37 11.41 8.09 2.64
N LEU A 38 12.47 8.68 2.08
CA LEU A 38 12.98 8.36 0.75
C LEU A 38 13.68 7.00 0.71
N ILE A 39 14.42 6.67 1.77
CA ILE A 39 15.12 5.39 1.91
C ILE A 39 14.13 4.23 1.98
N ILE A 40 13.06 4.37 2.77
CA ILE A 40 12.02 3.34 2.92
C ILE A 40 11.31 3.09 1.59
N LEU A 41 10.92 4.15 0.86
CA LEU A 41 10.26 3.99 -0.44
C LEU A 41 11.14 3.24 -1.45
N ARG A 42 12.45 3.42 -1.39
CA ARG A 42 13.41 2.70 -2.23
C ARG A 42 13.81 1.33 -1.71
N ARG A 43 13.24 0.87 -0.59
CA ARG A 43 13.57 -0.41 0.05
C ARG A 43 15.06 -0.54 0.42
N MET A 44 15.69 0.55 0.85
CA MET A 44 17.10 0.58 1.27
C MET A 44 17.25 0.83 2.78
N ALA A 45 16.32 0.33 3.61
CA ALA A 45 16.24 0.69 5.04
C ALA A 45 17.56 0.44 5.81
N PHE A 46 18.32 -0.59 5.43
CA PHE A 46 19.61 -0.94 6.06
C PHE A 46 20.79 -0.06 5.65
N LEU A 47 20.62 0.84 4.67
CA LEU A 47 21.69 1.72 4.19
C LEU A 47 22.25 2.63 5.30
N GLY A 48 21.37 3.18 6.15
CA GLY A 48 21.78 4.05 7.26
C GLY A 48 22.61 3.32 8.33
N ASP A 49 22.27 2.07 8.61
CA ASP A 49 23.00 1.21 9.54
C ASP A 49 24.38 0.86 8.98
N ALA A 50 24.44 0.50 7.69
CA ALA A 50 25.70 0.23 7.01
C ALA A 50 26.66 1.43 7.01
N ILE A 51 26.13 2.64 6.78
CA ILE A 51 26.93 3.87 6.84
C ILE A 51 27.45 4.09 8.26
N SER A 52 26.59 3.95 9.28
CA SER A 52 26.97 4.16 10.69
C SER A 52 28.09 3.21 11.13
N HIS A 53 28.03 1.95 10.74
CA HIS A 53 29.06 0.96 11.06
C HIS A 53 30.34 1.13 10.24
N SER A 54 30.24 1.52 8.95
CA SER A 54 31.41 1.86 8.15
C SER A 54 32.16 3.08 8.70
N MET A 55 31.46 3.97 9.39
CA MET A 55 32.02 5.16 9.98
C MET A 55 33.09 4.85 11.01
N LEU A 56 32.94 3.78 11.80
CA LEU A 56 33.96 3.35 12.76
C LEU A 56 35.29 3.06 12.05
N ALA A 57 35.25 2.31 10.94
CA ALA A 57 36.44 2.04 10.13
C ALA A 57 37.07 3.33 9.58
N GLY A 58 36.24 4.29 9.15
CA GLY A 58 36.69 5.60 8.68
C GLY A 58 37.31 6.48 9.76
N VAL A 59 36.73 6.50 10.95
CA VAL A 59 37.24 7.26 12.11
C VAL A 59 38.57 6.66 12.57
N THR A 60 38.64 5.33 12.71
CA THR A 60 39.88 4.62 13.07
C THR A 60 40.97 4.85 12.01
N GLY A 61 40.62 4.74 10.73
CA GLY A 61 41.54 5.00 9.62
C GLY A 61 42.03 6.45 9.57
N GLY A 62 41.12 7.42 9.71
CA GLY A 62 41.47 8.85 9.72
C GLY A 62 42.35 9.25 10.90
N TYR A 63 42.07 8.69 12.09
CA TYR A 63 42.90 8.88 13.28
C TYR A 63 44.32 8.34 13.06
N LEU A 64 44.43 7.12 12.54
CA LEU A 64 45.71 6.46 12.31
C LEU A 64 46.54 7.18 11.24
N LEU A 65 45.90 7.60 10.15
CA LEU A 65 46.53 8.32 9.06
C LEU A 65 47.11 9.67 9.53
N MET A 66 46.35 10.41 10.35
CA MET A 66 46.83 11.68 10.92
C MET A 66 48.00 11.47 11.90
N LYS A 67 47.93 10.42 12.73
CA LYS A 67 48.97 10.09 13.69
C LYS A 67 50.28 9.65 13.01
N VAL A 68 50.19 8.86 11.94
CA VAL A 68 51.34 8.37 11.16
C VAL A 68 51.96 9.48 10.30
N LEU A 69 51.15 10.32 9.64
CA LEU A 69 51.67 11.36 8.74
C LEU A 69 52.14 12.63 9.45
N TYR A 70 51.46 13.06 10.52
CA TYR A 70 51.70 14.37 11.13
C TYR A 70 52.20 14.32 12.57
N GLY A 71 52.22 13.15 13.22
CA GLY A 71 52.71 12.98 14.59
C GLY A 71 51.97 13.80 15.66
N ARG A 72 50.80 14.38 15.32
CA ARG A 72 49.97 15.20 16.21
C ARG A 72 48.72 14.44 16.64
N GLU A 73 48.19 14.79 17.82
CA GLU A 73 46.88 14.31 18.25
C GLU A 73 45.79 14.75 17.27
N ALA A 74 44.90 13.82 16.94
CA ALA A 74 43.98 13.95 15.82
C ALA A 74 43.00 15.12 16.03
N HIS A 75 42.90 16.00 15.03
CA HIS A 75 41.87 17.03 14.97
C HIS A 75 40.52 16.42 14.57
N PHE A 76 39.45 16.89 15.23
CA PHE A 76 38.05 16.51 14.98
C PHE A 76 37.67 16.49 13.47
N ALA A 77 38.15 17.48 12.71
CA ALA A 77 37.91 17.56 11.27
C ALA A 77 38.47 16.36 10.47
N ALA A 78 39.63 15.82 10.88
CA ALA A 78 40.24 14.67 10.20
C ALA A 78 39.44 13.38 10.43
N MET A 79 38.84 13.22 11.62
CA MET A 79 37.97 12.09 11.94
C MET A 79 36.66 12.14 11.15
N ILE A 80 36.03 13.31 11.01
CA ILE A 80 34.85 13.51 10.15
C ILE A 80 35.19 13.19 8.69
N LEU A 81 36.33 13.67 8.20
CA LEU A 81 36.73 13.45 6.82
C LEU A 81 36.98 11.96 6.54
N GLY A 82 37.64 11.26 7.46
CA GLY A 82 37.80 9.80 7.39
C GLY A 82 36.48 9.05 7.45
N ALA A 83 35.55 9.46 8.32
CA ALA A 83 34.19 8.95 8.42
C ALA A 83 33.39 9.11 7.11
N LEU A 84 33.42 10.30 6.51
CA LEU A 84 32.75 10.59 5.25
C LEU A 84 33.33 9.78 4.09
N ILE A 85 34.66 9.69 4.00
CA ILE A 85 35.33 8.89 2.97
C ILE A 85 34.95 7.41 3.10
N ALA A 86 34.95 6.87 4.33
CA ALA A 86 34.55 5.48 4.55
C ALA A 86 33.08 5.26 4.18
N GLY A 87 32.17 6.13 4.62
CA GLY A 87 30.75 6.04 4.27
C GLY A 87 30.51 6.08 2.76
N PHE A 88 31.17 7.00 2.05
CA PHE A 88 31.07 7.09 0.58
C PHE A 88 31.67 5.86 -0.11
N THR A 89 32.80 5.36 0.39
CA THR A 89 33.44 4.14 -0.11
C THR A 89 32.53 2.93 0.07
N THR A 90 31.86 2.81 1.22
CA THR A 90 30.89 1.73 1.48
C THR A 90 29.72 1.79 0.51
N VAL A 91 29.13 2.97 0.28
CA VAL A 91 28.03 3.12 -0.69
C VAL A 91 28.48 2.74 -2.10
N MET A 92 29.67 3.19 -2.53
CA MET A 92 30.21 2.82 -3.83
C MET A 92 30.42 1.31 -3.95
N LEU A 93 30.96 0.67 -2.91
CA LEU A 93 31.23 -0.76 -2.91
C LEU A 93 29.93 -1.58 -2.93
N VAL A 94 28.92 -1.18 -2.14
CA VAL A 94 27.57 -1.76 -2.18
C VAL A 94 26.96 -1.61 -3.57
N SER A 95 27.00 -0.41 -4.14
CA SER A 95 26.41 -0.10 -5.45
C SER A 95 27.14 -0.81 -6.60
N PHE A 96 28.43 -1.09 -6.45
CA PHE A 96 29.20 -1.89 -7.40
C PHE A 96 28.81 -3.37 -7.31
N VAL A 97 28.77 -3.93 -6.10
CA VAL A 97 28.42 -5.34 -5.87
C VAL A 97 26.98 -5.63 -6.29
N SER A 98 26.02 -4.74 -6.01
CA SER A 98 24.63 -4.90 -6.42
C SER A 98 24.43 -4.83 -7.94
N ARG A 99 25.31 -4.13 -8.67
CA ARG A 99 25.26 -4.03 -10.14
C ARG A 99 25.93 -5.20 -10.86
N VAL A 100 27.03 -5.72 -10.31
CA VAL A 100 27.81 -6.80 -10.94
C VAL A 100 27.25 -8.19 -10.55
N SER A 101 26.61 -8.31 -9.39
CA SER A 101 26.10 -9.57 -8.86
C SER A 101 24.59 -9.73 -9.06
N ARG A 102 24.10 -10.97 -8.97
CA ARG A 102 22.67 -11.31 -8.93
C ARG A 102 22.06 -11.18 -7.52
N ILE A 103 22.84 -10.70 -6.56
CA ILE A 103 22.46 -10.59 -5.15
C ILE A 103 21.56 -9.36 -4.95
N LYS A 104 20.52 -9.48 -4.13
CA LYS A 104 19.63 -8.36 -3.77
C LYS A 104 20.40 -7.25 -3.06
N GLU A 105 20.00 -6.00 -3.28
CA GLU A 105 20.68 -4.82 -2.75
C GLU A 105 20.80 -4.85 -1.21
N ASP A 106 19.75 -5.23 -0.48
CA ASP A 106 19.77 -5.40 0.98
C ASP A 106 20.82 -6.42 1.45
N THR A 107 20.99 -7.51 0.71
CA THR A 107 21.99 -8.54 1.02
C THR A 107 23.40 -8.04 0.74
N ALA A 108 23.59 -7.28 -0.34
CA ALA A 108 24.87 -6.64 -0.66
C ALA A 108 25.26 -5.60 0.40
N ILE A 109 24.30 -4.78 0.87
CA ILE A 109 24.47 -3.88 2.01
C ILE A 109 24.93 -4.67 3.23
N GLY A 110 24.25 -5.77 3.54
CA GLY A 110 24.57 -6.72 4.62
C GLY A 110 26.02 -7.20 4.64
N ILE A 111 26.45 -7.78 3.53
CA ILE A 111 27.80 -8.36 3.39
C ILE A 111 28.86 -7.26 3.45
N MET A 112 28.62 -6.12 2.83
CA MET A 112 29.63 -5.06 2.75
C MET A 112 29.80 -4.31 4.05
N TYR A 113 28.71 -4.05 4.78
CA TYR A 113 28.83 -3.39 6.09
C TYR A 113 29.56 -4.26 7.09
N THR A 114 29.24 -5.57 7.15
CA THR A 114 29.88 -6.49 8.10
C THR A 114 31.38 -6.61 7.83
N GLY A 115 31.78 -6.69 6.55
CA GLY A 115 33.19 -6.72 6.16
C GLY A 115 33.95 -5.45 6.55
N ILE A 116 33.40 -4.27 6.25
CA ILE A 116 34.05 -2.99 6.57
C ILE A 116 34.10 -2.75 8.08
N PHE A 117 33.03 -3.11 8.80
CA PHE A 117 32.99 -3.01 10.25
C PHE A 117 34.03 -3.94 10.91
N ALA A 118 34.12 -5.19 10.46
CA ALA A 118 35.14 -6.13 10.94
C ALA A 118 36.56 -5.63 10.63
N PHE A 119 36.78 -5.04 9.46
CA PHE A 119 38.06 -4.42 9.10
C PHE A 119 38.40 -3.23 10.01
N GLY A 120 37.45 -2.32 10.24
CA GLY A 120 37.62 -1.18 11.15
C GLY A 120 37.88 -1.61 12.59
N GLY A 121 37.12 -2.59 13.09
CA GLY A 121 37.31 -3.18 14.41
C GLY A 121 38.65 -3.88 14.56
N ALA A 122 39.10 -4.62 13.54
CA ALA A 122 40.44 -5.24 13.53
C ALA A 122 41.54 -4.17 13.57
N LEU A 123 41.40 -3.08 12.80
CA LEU A 123 42.34 -1.97 12.84
C LEU A 123 42.36 -1.31 14.23
N ALA A 124 41.19 -1.05 14.82
CA ALA A 124 41.10 -0.47 16.16
C ALA A 124 41.71 -1.40 17.22
N SER A 125 41.53 -2.72 17.09
CA SER A 125 42.08 -3.73 18.00
C SER A 125 43.60 -3.82 17.92
N ILE A 126 44.17 -3.89 16.70
CA ILE A 126 45.63 -3.96 16.49
C ILE A 126 46.31 -2.70 17.03
N PHE A 127 45.70 -1.53 16.82
CA PHE A 127 46.24 -0.24 17.25
C PHE A 127 45.64 0.26 18.57
N SER A 128 45.14 -0.65 19.42
CA SER A 128 44.47 -0.32 20.69
C SER A 128 45.33 0.55 21.63
N HIS A 129 46.66 0.34 21.66
CA HIS A 129 47.59 1.18 22.44
C HIS A 129 47.65 2.65 21.96
N TYR A 130 47.24 2.91 20.71
CA TYR A 130 47.27 4.24 20.11
C TYR A 130 45.90 4.88 20.01
N ILE A 131 44.81 4.11 20.08
CA ILE A 131 43.45 4.52 19.77
C ILE A 131 42.58 4.36 21.01
N HIS A 132 42.39 5.45 21.75
CA HIS A 132 41.46 5.52 22.89
C HIS A 132 40.06 5.92 22.40
N LEU A 133 39.46 5.09 21.54
CA LEU A 133 38.06 5.28 21.15
C LEU A 133 37.17 4.53 22.13
N ASP A 134 36.33 5.26 22.86
CA ASP A 134 35.27 4.64 23.66
C ASP A 134 34.13 4.18 22.73
N LEU A 135 34.18 2.89 22.35
CA LEU A 135 33.18 2.26 21.49
C LEU A 135 31.78 2.31 22.13
N PHE A 136 31.69 2.23 23.45
CA PHE A 136 30.40 2.27 24.14
C PHE A 136 29.77 3.65 24.00
N HIS A 137 30.55 4.70 24.23
CA HIS A 137 30.10 6.08 24.02
C HIS A 137 29.79 6.38 22.55
N PHE A 138 30.50 5.77 21.60
CA PHE A 138 30.21 5.92 20.17
C PHE A 138 28.87 5.27 19.76
N VAL A 139 28.60 4.07 20.27
CA VAL A 139 27.38 3.32 19.94
C VAL A 139 26.15 3.92 20.63
N MET A 140 26.27 4.25 21.92
CA MET A 140 25.19 4.81 22.72
C MET A 140 25.03 6.31 22.48
N GLY A 141 26.10 7.07 22.31
CA GLY A 141 26.06 8.53 22.26
C GLY A 141 25.69 9.16 23.61
N ASP A 142 26.04 10.43 23.77
CA ASP A 142 25.60 11.26 24.89
C ASP A 142 25.07 12.60 24.38
N VAL A 143 23.75 12.66 24.27
CA VAL A 143 23.04 13.84 23.76
C VAL A 143 23.12 15.02 24.74
N LEU A 144 23.47 14.77 26.01
CA LEU A 144 23.59 15.82 27.03
C LEU A 144 24.92 16.58 26.93
N ALA A 145 25.96 15.94 26.37
CA ALA A 145 27.31 16.50 26.23
C ALA A 145 27.53 17.26 24.90
N VAL A 146 26.46 17.83 24.30
CA VAL A 146 26.56 18.48 22.99
C VAL A 146 27.18 19.88 23.08
N ASP A 147 28.34 20.02 22.45
CA ASP A 147 29.02 21.30 22.25
C ASP A 147 28.26 22.22 21.27
N ALA A 148 28.41 23.53 21.44
CA ALA A 148 27.81 24.52 20.54
C ALA A 148 28.28 24.37 19.09
N GLU A 149 29.54 23.99 18.87
CA GLU A 149 30.10 23.76 17.53
C GLU A 149 29.40 22.61 16.80
N ARG A 150 29.16 21.50 17.50
CA ARG A 150 28.45 20.33 16.95
C ARG A 150 27.00 20.66 16.61
N LEU A 151 26.35 21.46 17.46
CA LEU A 151 24.98 21.93 17.22
C LEU A 151 24.89 22.79 15.94
N TRP A 152 25.79 23.76 15.76
CA TRP A 152 25.81 24.61 14.57
C TRP A 152 26.15 23.82 13.30
N MET A 153 27.07 22.85 13.40
CA MET A 153 27.37 21.94 12.30
C MET A 153 26.13 21.16 11.88
N MET A 154 25.42 20.55 12.83
CA MET A 154 24.20 19.80 12.53
C MET A 154 23.10 20.69 11.96
N ALA A 155 22.94 21.92 12.48
CA ALA A 155 22.00 22.88 11.92
C ALA A 155 22.33 23.21 10.46
N GLY A 156 23.60 23.42 10.14
CA GLY A 156 24.07 23.63 8.77
C GLY A 156 23.81 22.44 7.86
N VAL A 157 24.13 21.23 8.32
CA VAL A 157 23.87 19.98 7.57
C VAL A 157 22.38 19.77 7.32
N THR A 158 21.54 19.90 8.35
CA THR A 158 20.08 19.80 8.21
C THR A 158 19.54 20.83 7.22
N ALA A 159 20.01 22.08 7.27
CA ALA A 159 19.59 23.12 6.33
C ALA A 159 19.98 22.79 4.88
N ILE A 160 21.22 22.36 4.65
CA ILE A 160 21.71 21.97 3.31
C ILE A 160 20.91 20.79 2.76
N VAL A 161 20.71 19.76 3.58
CA VAL A 161 20.01 18.54 3.18
C VAL A 161 18.55 18.84 2.85
N LEU A 162 17.84 19.58 3.71
CA LEU A 162 16.45 19.95 3.45
C LEU A 162 16.34 20.83 2.20
N PHE A 163 17.27 21.77 2.01
CA PHE A 163 17.32 22.60 0.81
C PHE A 163 17.48 21.75 -0.47
N VAL A 164 18.41 20.80 -0.47
CA VAL A 164 18.63 19.89 -1.60
C VAL A 164 17.38 19.03 -1.87
N ILE A 165 16.76 18.49 -0.83
CA ILE A 165 15.55 17.65 -0.95
C ILE A 165 14.36 18.46 -1.49
N ILE A 166 14.19 19.71 -1.04
CA ILE A 166 13.14 20.61 -1.54
C ILE A 166 13.39 20.94 -3.02
N LEU A 167 14.63 21.26 -3.38
CA LEU A 167 15.01 21.61 -4.76
C LEU A 167 14.81 20.43 -5.72
N TRP A 168 15.16 19.21 -5.30
CA TRP A 168 15.10 17.97 -6.10
C TRP A 168 13.87 17.11 -5.80
N TYR A 169 12.84 17.68 -5.15
CA TYR A 169 11.70 16.93 -4.63
C TYR A 169 11.00 16.09 -5.71
N ARG A 170 10.73 16.68 -6.88
CA ARG A 170 10.03 16.02 -7.99
C ARG A 170 10.84 14.85 -8.55
N GLN A 171 12.14 15.05 -8.71
CA GLN A 171 13.07 14.05 -9.25
C GLN A 171 13.26 12.89 -8.26
N LEU A 172 13.41 13.19 -6.97
CA LEU A 172 13.52 12.19 -5.89
C LEU A 172 12.24 11.35 -5.77
N LEU A 173 11.06 12.00 -5.88
CA LEU A 173 9.77 11.33 -5.89
C LEU A 173 9.68 10.33 -7.06
N LEU A 174 9.90 10.81 -8.29
CA LEU A 174 9.70 9.99 -9.50
C LEU A 174 10.64 8.77 -9.52
N THR A 175 11.91 8.99 -9.17
CA THR A 175 12.90 7.90 -9.11
C THR A 175 12.75 6.97 -7.91
N ALA A 176 11.98 7.34 -6.87
CA ALA A 176 11.67 6.46 -5.75
C ALA A 176 10.51 5.51 -6.06
N PHE A 177 9.55 5.93 -6.89
CA PHE A 177 8.40 5.10 -7.28
C PHE A 177 8.66 4.27 -8.54
N ASP A 178 9.22 4.87 -9.58
CA ASP A 178 9.51 4.18 -10.84
C ASP A 178 10.83 4.69 -11.47
N PRO A 179 11.96 4.01 -11.22
CA PRO A 179 13.23 4.38 -11.83
C PRO A 179 13.27 4.11 -13.35
N ILE A 180 12.45 3.19 -13.87
CA ILE A 180 12.42 2.84 -15.30
C ILE A 180 11.74 3.98 -16.07
N MET A 181 10.57 4.43 -15.59
CA MET A 181 9.87 5.59 -16.13
C MET A 181 10.71 6.87 -15.99
N ALA A 182 11.42 7.06 -14.87
CA ALA A 182 12.32 8.19 -14.73
C ALA A 182 13.43 8.20 -15.80
N THR A 183 13.95 7.02 -16.14
CA THR A 183 14.99 6.88 -17.17
C THR A 183 14.42 7.15 -18.57
N SER A 184 13.19 6.70 -18.87
CA SER A 184 12.58 6.90 -20.20
C SER A 184 12.26 8.37 -20.51
N ILE A 185 11.93 9.17 -19.50
CA ILE A 185 11.72 10.62 -19.64
C ILE A 185 13.03 11.43 -19.59
N GLY A 186 14.19 10.78 -19.54
CA GLY A 186 15.51 11.42 -19.61
C GLY A 186 16.07 11.93 -18.27
N LEU A 187 15.53 11.52 -17.12
CA LEU A 187 16.12 11.90 -15.82
C LEU A 187 17.40 11.10 -15.54
N PRO A 188 18.47 11.75 -15.03
CA PRO A 188 19.70 11.07 -14.65
C PRO A 188 19.52 10.31 -13.33
N VAL A 189 18.94 9.11 -13.37
CA VAL A 189 18.62 8.30 -12.18
C VAL A 189 19.87 8.01 -11.33
N LEU A 190 21.03 7.79 -11.96
CA LEU A 190 22.29 7.57 -11.25
C LEU A 190 22.70 8.79 -10.43
N LEU A 191 22.57 10.01 -10.99
CA LEU A 191 22.90 11.25 -10.28
C LEU A 191 21.98 11.44 -9.08
N ILE A 192 20.68 11.16 -9.24
CA ILE A 192 19.70 11.29 -8.16
C ILE A 192 19.98 10.27 -7.05
N HIS A 193 20.36 9.04 -7.41
CA HIS A 193 20.78 8.02 -6.45
C HIS A 193 22.03 8.47 -5.67
N ILE A 194 23.08 8.95 -6.36
CA ILE A 194 24.30 9.46 -5.72
C ILE A 194 24.00 10.67 -4.82
N LEU A 195 23.14 11.58 -5.27
CA LEU A 195 22.71 12.73 -4.49
C LEU A 195 21.98 12.30 -3.22
N MET A 196 21.04 11.36 -3.32
CA MET A 196 20.32 10.82 -2.17
C MET A 196 21.26 10.14 -1.17
N THR A 197 22.13 9.25 -1.64
CA THR A 197 23.08 8.54 -0.77
C THR A 197 24.10 9.47 -0.13
N THR A 198 24.52 10.53 -0.83
CA THR A 198 25.39 11.57 -0.27
C THR A 198 24.68 12.36 0.83
N CYS A 199 23.43 12.77 0.62
CA CYS A 199 22.63 13.41 1.66
C CYS A 199 22.45 12.49 2.88
N THR A 200 22.14 11.21 2.67
CA THR A 200 22.04 10.22 3.75
C THR A 200 23.35 10.08 4.50
N SER A 201 24.46 9.94 3.79
CA SER A 201 25.78 9.80 4.41
C SER A 201 26.14 11.03 5.24
N LEU A 202 25.89 12.24 4.73
CA LEU A 202 26.14 13.47 5.45
C LEU A 202 25.31 13.55 6.74
N VAL A 203 24.01 13.26 6.68
CA VAL A 203 23.14 13.27 7.86
C VAL A 203 23.57 12.22 8.88
N VAL A 204 23.80 10.98 8.44
CA VAL A 204 24.19 9.88 9.34
C VAL A 204 25.53 10.20 10.02
N VAL A 205 26.54 10.61 9.26
CA VAL A 205 27.88 10.90 9.83
C VAL A 205 27.83 12.04 10.84
N SER A 206 27.15 13.14 10.53
CA SER A 206 27.02 14.27 11.45
C SER A 206 26.16 13.93 12.67
N ALA A 207 25.10 13.15 12.50
CA ALA A 207 24.20 12.79 13.59
C ALA A 207 24.82 11.79 14.57
N VAL A 208 25.61 10.81 14.09
CA VAL A 208 26.22 9.80 14.97
C VAL A 208 27.18 10.43 15.97
N GLN A 209 27.89 11.51 15.59
CA GLN A 209 28.83 12.20 16.48
C GLN A 209 28.16 12.98 17.62
N ILE A 210 26.86 13.23 17.51
CA ILE A 210 26.07 13.98 18.49
C ILE A 210 25.26 13.00 19.33
N VAL A 211 24.62 12.04 18.66
CA VAL A 211 23.50 11.28 19.22
C VAL A 211 23.82 9.78 19.35
N GLY A 212 24.86 9.29 18.68
CA GLY A 212 25.25 7.88 18.68
C GLY A 212 24.57 7.06 17.57
N VAL A 213 25.16 5.90 17.26
CA VAL A 213 24.73 5.03 16.15
C VAL A 213 23.30 4.54 16.32
N ILE A 214 22.96 3.99 17.49
CA ILE A 214 21.67 3.32 17.73
C ILE A 214 20.51 4.28 17.48
N LEU A 215 20.61 5.51 17.99
CA LEU A 215 19.53 6.47 17.89
C LEU A 215 19.44 7.10 16.49
N VAL A 216 20.55 7.24 15.76
CA VAL A 216 20.48 7.67 14.36
C VAL A 216 19.73 6.64 13.50
N VAL A 217 20.06 5.36 13.62
CA VAL A 217 19.37 4.30 12.88
C VAL A 217 17.89 4.24 13.28
N GLY A 218 17.59 4.34 14.57
CA GLY A 218 16.22 4.39 15.08
C GLY A 218 15.40 5.55 14.52
N LEU A 219 15.93 6.77 14.55
CA LEU A 219 15.22 7.97 14.05
C LEU A 219 15.16 8.03 12.51
N LEU A 220 16.09 7.38 11.82
CA LEU A 220 16.07 7.29 10.35
C LEU A 220 14.95 6.36 9.86
N ILE A 221 14.70 5.24 10.55
CA ILE A 221 13.78 4.19 10.07
C ILE A 221 12.41 4.28 10.75
N THR A 222 12.36 4.30 12.09
CA THR A 222 11.11 4.09 12.83
C THR A 222 10.08 5.21 12.65
N PRO A 223 10.42 6.51 12.72
CA PRO A 223 9.47 7.59 12.46
C PRO A 223 8.96 7.60 11.01
N ALA A 224 9.83 7.28 10.05
CA ALA A 224 9.47 7.22 8.64
C ALA A 224 8.55 6.02 8.34
N ALA A 225 8.81 4.86 8.95
CA ALA A 225 7.95 3.69 8.86
C ALA A 225 6.58 3.93 9.53
N THR A 226 6.59 4.61 10.68
CA THR A 226 5.36 5.05 11.36
C THR A 226 4.53 5.94 10.44
N ALA A 227 5.15 6.96 9.83
CA ALA A 227 4.46 7.84 8.88
C ALA A 227 3.94 7.11 7.64
N TYR A 228 4.70 6.15 7.11
CA TYR A 228 4.31 5.33 5.95
C TYR A 228 3.02 4.54 6.18
N LEU A 229 2.72 4.15 7.43
CA LEU A 229 1.46 3.46 7.78
C LEU A 229 0.23 4.37 7.83
N LEU A 230 0.40 5.69 7.91
CA LEU A 230 -0.72 6.66 8.02
C LEU A 230 -1.07 7.34 6.70
N THR A 231 -0.14 7.46 5.75
CA THR A 231 -0.35 8.29 4.56
C THR A 231 0.18 7.66 3.27
N ASN A 232 -0.48 7.99 2.17
CA ASN A 232 -0.11 7.56 0.81
C ASN A 232 0.62 8.66 0.03
N ARG A 233 0.81 9.86 0.60
CA ARG A 233 1.45 11.01 -0.07
C ARG A 233 2.82 11.30 0.56
N LEU A 234 3.89 11.25 -0.24
CA LEU A 234 5.28 11.46 0.24
C LEU A 234 5.46 12.79 1.00
N SER A 235 4.88 13.91 0.54
CA SER A 235 5.03 15.20 1.22
C SER A 235 4.47 15.16 2.65
N HIS A 236 3.30 14.54 2.83
CA HIS A 236 2.70 14.37 4.16
C HIS A 236 3.51 13.37 5.00
N MET A 237 4.08 12.34 4.36
CA MET A 237 4.91 11.35 5.02
C MET A 237 6.15 11.98 5.65
N MET A 238 6.84 12.88 4.92
CA MET A 238 8.03 13.60 5.41
C MET A 238 7.70 14.49 6.62
N ILE A 239 6.57 15.20 6.59
CA ILE A 239 6.12 16.05 7.69
C ILE A 239 5.77 15.19 8.92
N LEU A 240 5.00 14.12 8.74
CA LEU A 240 4.63 13.22 9.83
C LEU A 240 5.85 12.52 10.43
N ALA A 241 6.80 12.08 9.61
CA ALA A 241 8.03 11.46 10.09
C ALA A 241 8.85 12.42 10.96
N ALA A 242 8.98 13.67 10.55
CA ALA A 242 9.62 14.71 11.36
C ALA A 242 8.88 14.95 12.69
N LEU A 243 7.54 14.99 12.69
CA LEU A 243 6.74 15.15 13.91
C LEU A 243 6.87 13.96 14.87
N PHE A 244 6.82 12.73 14.36
CA PHE A 244 7.04 11.52 15.17
C PHE A 244 8.48 11.46 15.71
N GLY A 245 9.47 11.89 14.92
CA GLY A 245 10.85 12.00 15.36
C GLY A 245 11.04 13.03 16.47
N ILE A 246 10.51 14.25 16.32
CA ILE A 246 10.57 15.32 17.33
C ILE A 246 9.88 14.88 18.63
N SER A 247 8.67 14.32 18.52
CA SER A 247 7.96 13.81 19.71
C SER A 247 8.72 12.68 20.39
N SER A 248 9.39 11.81 19.63
CA SER A 248 10.26 10.77 20.19
C SER A 248 11.44 11.35 20.96
N VAL A 249 12.11 12.37 20.42
CA VAL A 249 13.24 13.02 21.08
C VAL A 249 12.79 13.72 22.36
N VAL A 250 11.73 14.54 22.30
CA VAL A 250 11.26 15.29 23.47
C VAL A 250 10.80 14.35 24.59
N CYS A 251 9.96 13.35 24.29
CA CYS A 251 9.49 12.41 25.28
C CYS A 251 10.61 11.47 25.77
N GLY A 252 11.51 11.04 24.89
CA GLY A 252 12.63 10.17 25.25
C GLY A 252 13.67 10.85 26.13
N VAL A 253 14.00 12.12 25.88
CA VAL A 253 14.88 12.91 26.78
C VAL A 253 14.23 13.05 28.16
N TYR A 254 12.93 13.33 28.20
CA TYR A 254 12.20 13.42 29.48
C TYR A 254 12.23 12.09 30.25
N LEU A 255 12.01 10.96 29.57
CA LEU A 255 12.12 9.62 30.17
C LEU A 255 13.56 9.33 30.64
N SER A 256 14.58 9.73 29.88
CA SER A 256 15.99 9.57 30.26
C SER A 256 16.32 10.27 31.57
N VAL A 257 15.85 11.51 31.76
CA VAL A 257 16.04 12.26 33.02
C VAL A 257 15.31 11.59 34.17
N TRP A 258 14.09 11.08 33.94
CA TRP A 258 13.29 10.47 35.01
C TRP A 258 13.86 9.13 35.49
N PHE A 259 14.36 8.30 34.56
CA PHE A 259 14.94 7.00 34.89
C PHE A 259 16.46 7.04 35.13
N ASN A 260 17.11 8.19 34.96
CA ASN A 260 18.56 8.37 35.06
C ASN A 260 19.36 7.36 34.19
N VAL A 261 18.92 7.17 32.95
CA VAL A 261 19.54 6.29 31.95
C VAL A 261 20.13 7.14 30.82
N ALA A 262 21.10 6.60 30.08
CA ALA A 262 21.60 7.18 28.84
C ALA A 262 20.46 7.66 27.93
N THR A 263 20.67 8.77 27.23
CA THR A 263 19.58 9.48 26.53
C THR A 263 19.08 8.77 25.28
N SER A 264 19.93 8.02 24.59
CA SER A 264 19.58 7.40 23.32
C SER A 264 18.57 6.23 23.42
N PRO A 265 18.67 5.26 24.36
CA PRO A 265 17.76 4.12 24.37
C PRO A 265 16.29 4.50 24.65
N PRO A 266 15.96 5.38 25.64
CA PRO A 266 14.59 5.83 25.87
C PRO A 266 13.93 6.47 24.64
N ILE A 267 14.68 7.23 23.83
CA ILE A 267 14.15 7.84 22.61
C ILE A 267 13.77 6.77 21.58
N VAL A 268 14.63 5.77 21.36
CA VAL A 268 14.34 4.67 20.42
C VAL A 268 13.19 3.80 20.91
N LEU A 269 13.14 3.48 22.20
CA LEU A 269 12.05 2.72 22.80
C LEU A 269 10.71 3.44 22.64
N PHE A 270 10.69 4.76 22.87
CA PHE A 270 9.47 5.55 22.68
C PHE A 270 9.05 5.62 21.21
N SER A 271 10.00 5.79 20.28
CA SER A 271 9.70 5.75 18.83
C SER A 271 9.12 4.39 18.40
N THR A 272 9.68 3.30 18.93
CA THR A 272 9.19 1.94 18.68
C THR A 272 7.78 1.72 19.26
N PHE A 273 7.52 2.28 20.44
CA PHE A 273 6.19 2.29 21.05
C PHE A 273 5.17 3.06 20.20
N GLN A 274 5.54 4.24 19.68
CA GLN A 274 4.71 5.00 18.75
C GLN A 274 4.39 4.19 17.50
N PHE A 275 5.39 3.54 16.90
CA PHE A 275 5.21 2.66 15.75
C PHE A 275 4.22 1.52 16.05
N MET A 276 4.39 0.83 17.18
CA MET A 276 3.50 -0.27 17.58
C MET A 276 2.05 0.20 17.77
N MET A 277 1.85 1.36 18.41
CA MET A 277 0.52 1.94 18.58
C MET A 277 -0.14 2.25 17.23
N VAL A 278 0.61 2.88 16.32
CA VAL A 278 0.13 3.18 14.97
C VAL A 278 -0.20 1.90 14.19
N LEU A 279 0.62 0.85 14.31
CA LEU A 279 0.39 -0.43 13.66
C LEU A 279 -0.92 -1.09 14.13
N ILE A 280 -1.26 -0.94 15.42
CA ILE A 280 -2.50 -1.49 15.98
C ILE A 280 -3.72 -0.68 15.49
N PHE A 281 -3.62 0.65 15.50
CA PHE A 281 -4.75 1.55 15.26
C PHE A 281 -4.89 2.07 13.81
N SER A 282 -3.96 1.76 12.90
CA SER A 282 -4.01 2.32 11.53
C SER A 282 -5.32 1.96 10.79
N PRO A 283 -6.00 2.94 10.17
CA PRO A 283 -7.34 2.74 9.61
C PRO A 283 -7.37 1.84 8.37
N LYS A 284 -6.29 1.83 7.57
CA LYS A 284 -6.21 1.03 6.33
C LYS A 284 -5.45 -0.28 6.52
N PHE A 285 -4.33 -0.25 7.24
CA PHE A 285 -3.41 -1.38 7.40
C PHE A 285 -3.35 -1.93 8.83
N GLY A 286 -4.08 -1.33 9.77
CA GLY A 286 -4.02 -1.73 11.16
C GLY A 286 -4.59 -3.12 11.42
N LEU A 287 -4.03 -3.79 12.42
CA LEU A 287 -4.47 -5.12 12.82
C LEU A 287 -5.94 -5.11 13.28
N VAL A 288 -6.35 -4.07 14.01
CA VAL A 288 -7.72 -3.94 14.51
C VAL A 288 -8.70 -3.64 13.39
N SER A 289 -8.36 -2.72 12.48
CA SER A 289 -9.23 -2.38 11.35
C SER A 289 -9.41 -3.57 10.40
N THR A 290 -8.36 -4.33 10.14
CA THR A 290 -8.41 -5.57 9.36
C THR A 290 -9.24 -6.65 10.05
N TRP A 291 -9.05 -6.83 11.36
CA TRP A 291 -9.79 -7.81 12.14
C TRP A 291 -11.28 -7.47 12.24
N LEU A 292 -11.64 -6.20 12.45
CA LEU A 292 -13.02 -5.72 12.43
C LEU A 292 -13.67 -5.94 11.05
N ARG A 293 -12.96 -5.62 9.96
CA ARG A 293 -13.45 -5.83 8.59
C ARG A 293 -13.68 -7.31 8.30
N LYS A 294 -12.72 -8.19 8.67
CA LYS A 294 -12.87 -9.65 8.55
C LYS A 294 -13.96 -10.23 9.45
N ARG A 295 -14.22 -9.61 10.62
CA ARG A 295 -15.35 -10.00 11.49
C ARG A 295 -16.70 -9.50 10.99
N ALA A 296 -16.75 -8.40 10.26
CA ALA A 296 -18.00 -7.84 9.71
C ALA A 296 -18.36 -8.42 8.34
N ALA A 297 -17.38 -8.94 7.59
CA ALA A 297 -17.62 -9.56 6.28
C ALA A 297 -18.50 -10.82 6.42
N ILE A 298 -19.58 -10.85 5.62
CA ILE A 298 -20.40 -12.04 5.40
C ILE A 298 -19.58 -13.00 4.53
N PRO A 299 -19.43 -14.29 4.89
CA PRO A 299 -18.77 -15.24 4.00
C PRO A 299 -19.61 -15.34 2.72
N HIS A 300 -19.03 -15.00 1.57
CA HIS A 300 -19.77 -14.83 0.32
C HIS A 300 -20.39 -16.14 -0.16
N THR A 301 -19.66 -17.26 -0.10
CA THR A 301 -20.17 -18.60 -0.44
C THR A 301 -21.42 -18.97 0.37
N LEU A 302 -21.41 -18.69 1.67
CA LEU A 302 -22.56 -18.91 2.55
C LEU A 302 -23.73 -17.99 2.21
N ALA A 303 -23.47 -16.73 1.86
CA ALA A 303 -24.52 -15.81 1.46
C ALA A 303 -25.17 -16.27 0.14
N GLU A 304 -24.36 -16.70 -0.82
CA GLU A 304 -24.84 -17.25 -2.08
C GLU A 304 -25.64 -18.53 -1.91
N ASP A 305 -25.14 -19.50 -1.16
CA ASP A 305 -25.86 -20.75 -0.88
C ASP A 305 -27.25 -20.47 -0.24
N ILE A 306 -27.31 -19.52 0.69
CA ILE A 306 -28.56 -19.10 1.34
C ILE A 306 -29.47 -18.40 0.34
N LEU A 307 -28.98 -17.39 -0.39
CA LEU A 307 -29.76 -16.63 -1.38
C LEU A 307 -30.25 -17.52 -2.53
N GLY A 308 -29.41 -18.43 -3.01
CA GLY A 308 -29.72 -19.43 -4.02
C GLY A 308 -30.80 -20.41 -3.55
N CYS A 309 -30.74 -20.85 -2.29
CA CYS A 309 -31.80 -21.67 -1.69
C CYS A 309 -33.13 -20.91 -1.61
N MET A 310 -33.11 -19.65 -1.17
CA MET A 310 -34.32 -18.83 -0.99
C MET A 310 -34.94 -18.37 -2.32
N ARG A 311 -34.16 -18.28 -3.39
CA ARG A 311 -34.65 -17.87 -4.72
C ARG A 311 -35.49 -18.94 -5.41
N ARG A 312 -35.33 -20.24 -5.07
CA ARG A 312 -36.15 -21.31 -5.68
C ARG A 312 -37.65 -21.07 -5.46
N ASP A 313 -38.02 -20.37 -4.39
CA ASP A 313 -39.39 -19.96 -4.14
C ASP A 313 -39.45 -18.53 -3.55
N PRO A 314 -39.39 -17.48 -4.39
CA PRO A 314 -39.22 -16.09 -3.94
C PRO A 314 -40.42 -15.53 -3.16
N GLN A 315 -41.59 -16.17 -3.28
CA GLN A 315 -42.84 -15.72 -2.68
C GLN A 315 -43.16 -16.43 -1.37
N HIS A 316 -42.53 -17.57 -1.10
CA HIS A 316 -42.75 -18.35 0.12
C HIS A 316 -41.61 -18.17 1.11
N ALA A 317 -41.97 -18.13 2.39
CA ALA A 317 -40.99 -18.02 3.46
C ALA A 317 -40.17 -19.31 3.55
N THR A 318 -38.84 -19.18 3.59
CA THR A 318 -37.93 -20.33 3.66
C THR A 318 -37.60 -20.64 5.11
N SER A 319 -37.92 -21.85 5.57
CA SER A 319 -37.63 -22.25 6.94
C SER A 319 -36.14 -22.45 7.19
N LEU A 320 -35.68 -22.16 8.41
CA LEU A 320 -34.31 -22.42 8.84
C LEU A 320 -33.86 -23.87 8.59
N ASN A 321 -34.78 -24.83 8.77
CA ASN A 321 -34.49 -26.26 8.55
C ASN A 321 -34.22 -26.58 7.07
N THR A 322 -34.95 -25.92 6.15
CA THR A 322 -34.72 -26.06 4.70
C THR A 322 -33.36 -25.49 4.31
N ILE A 323 -32.96 -24.36 4.90
CA ILE A 323 -31.65 -23.74 4.64
C ILE A 323 -30.53 -24.64 5.18
N ILE A 324 -30.66 -25.18 6.41
CA ILE A 324 -29.66 -26.10 6.99
C ILE A 324 -29.52 -27.38 6.15
N ALA A 325 -30.61 -27.90 5.58
CA ALA A 325 -30.57 -29.10 4.76
C ALA A 325 -29.85 -28.90 3.41
N ASN A 326 -29.90 -27.68 2.85
CA ASN A 326 -29.36 -27.37 1.53
C ASN A 326 -27.96 -26.74 1.57
N VAL A 327 -27.57 -26.11 2.69
CA VAL A 327 -26.28 -25.42 2.84
C VAL A 327 -25.30 -26.27 3.64
N ARG A 328 -24.17 -26.67 3.04
CA ARG A 328 -23.16 -27.54 3.68
C ARG A 328 -22.25 -26.78 4.66
N THR A 329 -22.77 -26.32 5.79
CA THR A 329 -21.97 -25.60 6.80
C THR A 329 -22.38 -25.88 8.25
N ASP A 330 -21.56 -25.43 9.19
CA ASP A 330 -21.85 -25.51 10.63
C ASP A 330 -22.97 -24.54 11.03
N GLY A 331 -23.92 -25.01 11.84
CA GLY A 331 -25.11 -24.24 12.22
C GLY A 331 -24.82 -22.91 12.97
N GLN A 332 -23.63 -22.75 13.56
CA GLN A 332 -23.23 -21.49 14.19
C GLN A 332 -22.80 -20.43 13.17
N SER A 333 -22.04 -20.80 12.15
CA SER A 333 -21.69 -19.86 11.07
C SER A 333 -22.93 -19.46 10.28
N LEU A 334 -23.83 -20.40 9.98
CA LEU A 334 -25.09 -20.13 9.29
C LEU A 334 -25.93 -19.07 10.03
N ARG A 335 -26.15 -19.24 11.35
CA ARG A 335 -26.91 -18.26 12.15
C ARG A 335 -26.27 -16.88 12.17
N LYS A 336 -24.93 -16.80 12.26
CA LYS A 336 -24.20 -15.52 12.20
C LYS A 336 -24.37 -14.85 10.85
N THR A 337 -24.30 -15.62 9.76
CA THR A 337 -24.51 -15.13 8.40
C THR A 337 -25.93 -14.60 8.24
N LEU A 338 -26.95 -15.36 8.64
CA LEU A 338 -28.36 -14.92 8.60
C LEU A 338 -28.56 -13.61 9.37
N GLN A 339 -28.02 -13.48 10.59
CA GLN A 339 -28.10 -12.23 11.35
C GLN A 339 -27.44 -11.04 10.63
N ARG A 340 -26.32 -11.26 9.95
CA ARG A 340 -25.66 -10.22 9.15
C ARG A 340 -26.45 -9.86 7.89
N MET A 341 -27.05 -10.85 7.23
CA MET A 341 -27.92 -10.63 6.06
C MET A 341 -29.18 -9.83 6.44
N ILE A 342 -29.73 -10.06 7.63
CA ILE A 342 -30.80 -9.24 8.21
C ILE A 342 -30.30 -7.81 8.48
N GLY A 343 -29.11 -7.66 9.06
CA GLY A 343 -28.49 -6.36 9.30
C GLY A 343 -28.21 -5.55 8.01
N ASN A 344 -27.89 -6.24 6.92
CA ASN A 344 -27.71 -5.64 5.58
C ASN A 344 -29.03 -5.46 4.82
N GLY A 345 -30.16 -5.91 5.38
CA GLY A 345 -31.48 -5.80 4.76
C GLY A 345 -31.71 -6.74 3.56
N TRP A 346 -30.89 -7.79 3.37
CA TRP A 346 -31.07 -8.77 2.30
C TRP A 346 -32.20 -9.78 2.59
N ILE A 347 -32.45 -10.03 3.88
CA ILE A 347 -33.43 -11.00 4.35
C ILE A 347 -34.25 -10.37 5.48
N GLN A 348 -35.55 -10.65 5.52
CA GLN A 348 -36.44 -10.28 6.61
C GLN A 348 -36.86 -11.53 7.40
N PRO A 349 -36.73 -11.55 8.74
CA PRO A 349 -37.23 -12.64 9.56
C PRO A 349 -38.77 -12.57 9.69
N LEU A 350 -39.42 -13.73 9.63
CA LEU A 350 -40.86 -13.92 9.88
C LEU A 350 -41.09 -14.67 11.21
N GLU A 351 -42.35 -14.81 11.60
CA GLU A 351 -42.74 -15.66 12.72
C GLU A 351 -42.39 -17.14 12.41
N ASN A 352 -41.89 -17.89 13.41
CA ASN A 352 -41.46 -19.31 13.34
C ASN A 352 -40.08 -19.63 12.71
N ASP A 353 -39.06 -18.76 12.83
CA ASP A 353 -37.72 -19.00 12.26
C ASP A 353 -37.72 -19.14 10.71
N ASP A 354 -38.72 -18.56 10.07
CA ASP A 354 -38.82 -18.46 8.62
C ASP A 354 -38.21 -17.13 8.14
N TYR A 355 -37.67 -17.13 6.92
CA TYR A 355 -37.00 -15.99 6.33
C TYR A 355 -37.59 -15.67 4.96
N LEU A 356 -37.81 -14.39 4.68
CA LEU A 356 -38.26 -13.90 3.37
C LEU A 356 -37.17 -13.05 2.72
N LEU A 357 -37.00 -13.25 1.42
CA LEU A 357 -36.04 -12.50 0.61
C LEU A 357 -36.58 -11.10 0.33
N THR A 358 -35.83 -10.05 0.69
CA THR A 358 -36.21 -8.67 0.38
C THR A 358 -35.89 -8.33 -1.08
N GLU A 359 -36.40 -7.20 -1.59
CA GLU A 359 -36.01 -6.71 -2.92
C GLU A 359 -34.50 -6.45 -3.05
N ALA A 360 -33.87 -5.94 -1.99
CA ALA A 360 -32.42 -5.76 -1.95
C ALA A 360 -31.68 -7.11 -2.00
N GLY A 361 -32.19 -8.13 -1.30
CA GLY A 361 -31.64 -9.49 -1.37
C GLY A 361 -31.81 -10.15 -2.73
N LYS A 362 -32.93 -9.89 -3.43
CA LYS A 362 -33.15 -10.37 -4.81
C LYS A 362 -32.16 -9.75 -5.80
N LEU A 363 -31.86 -8.47 -5.63
CA LEU A 363 -30.88 -7.78 -6.48
C LEU A 363 -29.46 -8.30 -6.23
N GLU A 364 -29.07 -8.45 -4.96
CA GLU A 364 -27.76 -9.00 -4.61
C GLU A 364 -27.59 -10.47 -5.06
N ALA A 365 -28.64 -11.29 -4.92
CA ALA A 365 -28.64 -12.66 -5.42
C ALA A 365 -28.44 -12.72 -6.94
N ARG A 366 -29.09 -11.83 -7.69
CA ARG A 366 -28.88 -11.72 -9.16
C ARG A 366 -27.45 -11.32 -9.49
N ARG A 367 -26.87 -10.39 -8.72
CA ARG A 367 -25.48 -9.95 -8.88
C ARG A 367 -24.49 -11.08 -8.73
N LEU A 368 -24.60 -11.82 -7.63
CA LEU A 368 -23.70 -12.95 -7.33
C LEU A 368 -23.79 -14.03 -8.41
N MET A 369 -25.01 -14.44 -8.79
CA MET A 369 -25.19 -15.45 -9.85
C MET A 369 -24.69 -14.99 -11.22
N ARG A 370 -24.87 -13.71 -11.57
CA ARG A 370 -24.35 -13.16 -12.84
C ARG A 370 -22.84 -13.25 -12.85
N ALA A 371 -22.18 -12.80 -11.79
CA ALA A 371 -20.73 -12.91 -11.67
C ALA A 371 -20.26 -14.37 -11.77
N HIS A 372 -20.87 -15.28 -11.00
CA HIS A 372 -20.53 -16.71 -11.00
C HIS A 372 -20.58 -17.31 -12.41
N ARG A 373 -21.71 -17.13 -13.11
CA ARG A 373 -21.92 -17.72 -14.45
C ARG A 373 -21.04 -17.11 -15.53
N ILE A 374 -20.74 -15.81 -15.45
CA ILE A 374 -19.78 -15.17 -16.36
C ILE A 374 -18.37 -15.76 -16.15
N TRP A 375 -17.98 -16.02 -14.90
CA TRP A 375 -16.72 -16.71 -14.61
C TRP A 375 -16.70 -18.14 -15.15
N GLU A 376 -17.79 -18.90 -15.00
CA GLU A 376 -17.90 -20.23 -15.57
C GLU A 376 -17.79 -20.22 -17.10
N ALA A 377 -18.51 -19.31 -17.77
CA ALA A 377 -18.44 -19.13 -19.23
C ALA A 377 -17.04 -18.74 -19.69
N TYR A 378 -16.35 -17.86 -18.95
CA TYR A 378 -14.97 -17.47 -19.23
C TYR A 378 -14.00 -18.65 -19.09
N LEU A 379 -14.10 -19.39 -18.00
CA LEU A 379 -13.24 -20.56 -17.73
C LEU A 379 -13.48 -21.68 -18.73
N ALA A 380 -14.72 -21.90 -19.16
CA ALA A 380 -15.05 -22.84 -20.22
C ALA A 380 -14.39 -22.45 -21.55
N ARG A 381 -14.46 -21.16 -21.93
CA ARG A 381 -13.83 -20.65 -23.17
C ARG A 381 -12.30 -20.76 -23.15
N LEU A 382 -11.69 -20.67 -21.98
CA LEU A 382 -10.26 -20.92 -21.77
C LEU A 382 -9.86 -22.40 -21.85
N GLY A 383 -10.82 -23.32 -21.93
CA GLY A 383 -10.56 -24.77 -21.98
C GLY A 383 -10.33 -25.40 -20.61
N THR A 384 -10.89 -24.81 -19.54
CA THR A 384 -10.84 -25.43 -18.21
C THR A 384 -11.66 -26.74 -18.23
N PRO A 385 -11.15 -27.84 -17.65
CA PRO A 385 -11.90 -29.10 -17.54
C PRO A 385 -13.25 -28.91 -16.84
N SER A 386 -14.32 -29.50 -17.38
CA SER A 386 -15.71 -29.28 -16.92
C SER A 386 -15.96 -29.65 -15.45
N ASP A 387 -15.14 -30.54 -14.89
CA ASP A 387 -15.15 -30.94 -13.48
C ASP A 387 -14.54 -29.89 -12.54
N GLN A 388 -13.79 -28.92 -13.07
CA GLN A 388 -13.08 -27.88 -12.29
C GLN A 388 -13.61 -26.47 -12.55
N ILE A 389 -14.55 -26.28 -13.46
CA ILE A 389 -15.08 -24.96 -13.82
C ILE A 389 -15.74 -24.32 -12.60
N HIS A 390 -16.64 -25.04 -11.95
CA HIS A 390 -17.39 -24.58 -10.78
C HIS A 390 -16.46 -24.18 -9.62
N ASP A 391 -15.58 -25.10 -9.17
CA ASP A 391 -14.65 -24.86 -8.06
C ASP A 391 -13.70 -23.67 -8.30
N LYS A 392 -13.34 -23.40 -9.57
CA LYS A 392 -12.49 -22.25 -9.93
C LYS A 392 -13.29 -20.96 -10.07
N ALA A 393 -14.52 -21.03 -10.56
CA ALA A 393 -15.43 -19.89 -10.62
C ALA A 393 -15.73 -19.38 -9.20
N ASP A 394 -16.01 -20.28 -8.26
CA ASP A 394 -16.20 -19.99 -6.82
C ASP A 394 -15.03 -19.18 -6.23
N LEU A 395 -13.79 -19.49 -6.62
CA LEU A 395 -12.62 -18.78 -6.11
C LEU A 395 -12.46 -17.37 -6.72
N LEU A 396 -12.91 -17.19 -7.96
CA LEU A 396 -12.65 -15.99 -8.78
C LEU A 396 -13.77 -14.96 -8.69
N GLU A 397 -15.02 -15.38 -8.47
CA GLU A 397 -16.15 -14.48 -8.22
C GLU A 397 -15.95 -13.59 -6.98
N HIS A 398 -15.06 -13.99 -6.06
CA HIS A 398 -14.69 -13.24 -4.87
C HIS A 398 -13.87 -11.98 -5.16
N VAL A 399 -13.49 -11.74 -6.42
CA VAL A 399 -12.91 -10.47 -6.87
C VAL A 399 -14.08 -9.54 -7.24
N HIS A 400 -14.65 -8.87 -6.24
CA HIS A 400 -15.88 -8.03 -6.29
C HIS A 400 -15.85 -6.79 -7.19
N ASP A 401 -14.99 -6.74 -8.19
CA ASP A 401 -14.97 -5.62 -9.11
C ASP A 401 -16.05 -5.85 -10.19
N GLU A 402 -17.19 -5.19 -10.05
CA GLU A 402 -18.29 -5.22 -11.02
C GLU A 402 -17.78 -4.84 -12.42
N ALA A 403 -16.86 -3.87 -12.48
CA ALA A 403 -16.20 -3.49 -13.73
C ALA A 403 -15.40 -4.64 -14.36
N ALA A 404 -14.85 -5.56 -13.56
CA ALA A 404 -14.16 -6.74 -14.08
C ALA A 404 -15.15 -7.79 -14.61
N VAL A 405 -16.30 -7.96 -13.95
CA VAL A 405 -17.37 -8.86 -14.42
C VAL A 405 -17.95 -8.33 -15.72
N ASP A 406 -18.23 -7.03 -15.82
CA ASP A 406 -18.76 -6.40 -17.04
C ASP A 406 -17.76 -6.48 -18.19
N TYR A 407 -16.46 -6.28 -17.90
CA TYR A 407 -15.40 -6.47 -18.88
C TYR A 407 -15.33 -7.93 -19.39
N LEU A 408 -15.55 -8.92 -18.53
CA LEU A 408 -15.59 -10.32 -18.94
C LEU A 408 -16.84 -10.64 -19.76
N ASP A 409 -18.00 -10.10 -19.37
CA ASP A 409 -19.27 -10.26 -20.09
C ASP A 409 -19.18 -9.74 -21.52
N ASP A 410 -18.65 -8.52 -21.68
CA ASP A 410 -18.37 -7.88 -22.97
C ASP A 410 -17.41 -8.73 -23.81
N ARG A 411 -16.28 -9.16 -23.24
CA ARG A 411 -15.31 -10.03 -23.94
C ARG A 411 -15.87 -11.39 -24.35
N LEU A 412 -16.89 -11.88 -23.67
CA LEU A 412 -17.57 -13.12 -24.01
C LEU A 412 -18.63 -12.94 -25.09
N GLY A 413 -19.04 -11.70 -25.39
CA GLY A 413 -20.13 -11.39 -26.31
C GLY A 413 -21.51 -11.46 -25.66
N HIS A 414 -21.60 -11.12 -24.36
CA HIS A 414 -22.83 -11.17 -23.56
C HIS A 414 -23.57 -12.51 -23.63
N PRO A 415 -22.97 -13.63 -23.21
CA PRO A 415 -23.62 -14.94 -23.25
C PRO A 415 -24.97 -14.93 -22.54
N ILE A 416 -25.96 -15.61 -23.11
CA ILE A 416 -27.29 -15.78 -22.51
C ILE A 416 -27.27 -17.01 -21.59
N THR A 417 -26.53 -18.05 -21.96
CA THR A 417 -26.43 -19.28 -21.16
C THR A 417 -25.02 -19.56 -20.64
N ASP A 418 -24.94 -20.18 -19.47
CA ASP A 418 -23.71 -20.72 -18.91
C ASP A 418 -23.34 -22.06 -19.58
N PRO A 419 -22.12 -22.61 -19.37
CA PRO A 419 -21.70 -23.89 -19.95
C PRO A 419 -22.55 -25.10 -19.53
N HIS A 420 -23.39 -24.94 -18.50
CA HIS A 420 -24.31 -25.95 -17.98
C HIS A 420 -25.75 -25.77 -18.52
N GLY A 421 -25.98 -24.77 -19.38
CA GLY A 421 -27.26 -24.49 -20.02
C GLY A 421 -28.25 -23.69 -19.16
N GLN A 422 -27.80 -23.05 -18.07
CA GLN A 422 -28.64 -22.15 -17.29
C GLN A 422 -28.52 -20.71 -17.78
N GLU A 423 -29.61 -19.96 -17.72
CA GLU A 423 -29.65 -18.57 -18.15
C GLU A 423 -28.85 -17.64 -17.22
N ILE A 424 -27.90 -16.88 -17.76
CA ILE A 424 -27.13 -15.85 -17.04
C ILE A 424 -28.06 -14.67 -16.76
N PRO A 425 -28.21 -14.16 -15.51
CA PRO A 425 -29.08 -13.02 -15.23
C PRO A 425 -28.65 -11.78 -16.02
N GLU A 426 -29.62 -10.98 -16.46
CA GLU A 426 -29.37 -9.71 -17.14
C GLU A 426 -28.60 -8.71 -16.26
N ASP A 427 -27.89 -7.80 -16.90
CA ASP A 427 -27.28 -6.66 -16.24
C ASP A 427 -28.35 -5.66 -15.77
N PHE A 428 -28.78 -5.82 -14.54
CA PHE A 428 -29.79 -4.97 -13.89
C PHE A 428 -29.23 -3.61 -13.43
N VAL A 429 -27.93 -3.35 -13.58
CA VAL A 429 -27.32 -2.06 -13.24
C VAL A 429 -27.46 -1.11 -14.42
N HIS A 430 -27.21 -1.59 -15.64
CA HIS A 430 -27.20 -0.78 -16.85
C HIS A 430 -28.45 -0.92 -17.72
N LEU A 431 -29.20 -2.03 -17.67
CA LEU A 431 -30.47 -2.19 -18.41
C LEU A 431 -31.66 -1.60 -17.64
N VAL A 432 -31.72 -0.26 -17.55
CA VAL A 432 -32.86 0.47 -16.98
C VAL A 432 -33.67 1.15 -18.09
N PRO A 433 -35.01 1.03 -18.13
CA PRO A 433 -35.84 1.75 -19.09
C PRO A 433 -35.56 3.26 -19.05
N GLY A 434 -35.24 3.84 -20.19
CA GLY A 434 -34.88 5.24 -20.37
C GLY A 434 -33.37 5.52 -20.43
N GLU A 435 -32.52 4.57 -20.03
CA GLU A 435 -31.07 4.70 -20.19
C GLU A 435 -30.60 4.30 -21.60
N GLU A 436 -29.47 4.88 -22.00
CA GLU A 436 -28.80 4.58 -23.27
C GLU A 436 -27.77 3.47 -23.05
N VAL A 437 -27.98 2.36 -23.74
CA VAL A 437 -27.15 1.15 -23.68
C VAL A 437 -26.70 0.75 -25.08
N HIS A 438 -25.71 -0.12 -25.19
CA HIS A 438 -25.33 -0.72 -26.47
C HIS A 438 -26.36 -1.77 -26.89
N ALA A 439 -26.63 -1.89 -28.20
CA ALA A 439 -27.61 -2.87 -28.70
C ALA A 439 -27.15 -4.32 -28.46
N SER A 440 -25.84 -4.54 -28.31
CA SER A 440 -25.20 -5.80 -27.89
C SER A 440 -25.73 -6.34 -26.55
N LEU A 441 -26.19 -5.46 -25.65
CA LEU A 441 -26.75 -5.83 -24.34
C LEU A 441 -28.22 -6.28 -24.41
N LEU A 442 -28.91 -6.06 -25.53
CA LEU A 442 -30.32 -6.41 -25.65
C LEU A 442 -30.53 -7.94 -25.74
N ARG A 443 -31.62 -8.40 -25.13
CA ARG A 443 -32.09 -9.80 -25.15
C ARG A 443 -33.48 -9.90 -25.78
N GLU A 444 -33.87 -11.11 -26.12
CA GLU A 444 -35.16 -11.39 -26.76
C GLU A 444 -36.34 -10.72 -26.02
N GLY A 445 -37.17 -10.00 -26.77
CA GLY A 445 -38.31 -9.25 -26.24
C GLY A 445 -38.00 -7.83 -25.76
N HIS A 446 -36.74 -7.38 -25.77
CA HIS A 446 -36.39 -5.99 -25.48
C HIS A 446 -36.81 -5.07 -26.64
N ILE A 447 -37.37 -3.93 -26.27
CA ILE A 447 -37.74 -2.85 -27.18
C ILE A 447 -36.87 -1.64 -26.85
N ALA A 448 -36.17 -1.10 -27.85
CA ALA A 448 -35.32 0.07 -27.67
C ALA A 448 -35.38 0.98 -28.90
N GLU A 449 -35.13 2.27 -28.70
CA GLU A 449 -35.07 3.28 -29.77
C GLU A 449 -33.61 3.63 -30.07
N VAL A 450 -33.22 3.68 -31.34
CA VAL A 450 -31.84 3.97 -31.74
C VAL A 450 -31.53 5.45 -31.53
N THR A 451 -30.56 5.76 -30.66
CA THR A 451 -30.17 7.14 -30.37
C THR A 451 -28.90 7.55 -31.09
N HIS A 452 -27.96 6.62 -31.25
CA HIS A 452 -26.66 6.91 -31.87
C HIS A 452 -26.12 5.68 -32.61
N ILE A 453 -25.44 5.91 -33.73
CA ILE A 453 -24.79 4.88 -34.54
C ILE A 453 -23.35 5.31 -34.77
N SER A 454 -22.38 4.50 -34.35
CA SER A 454 -20.97 4.81 -34.59
C SER A 454 -20.63 4.66 -36.08
N HIS A 455 -19.66 5.46 -36.55
CA HIS A 455 -19.33 5.71 -37.96
C HIS A 455 -18.90 4.48 -38.80
N GLN A 456 -18.94 3.25 -38.26
CA GLN A 456 -18.52 2.02 -38.94
C GLN A 456 -19.65 1.03 -39.25
N SER A 457 -20.89 1.31 -38.83
CA SER A 457 -22.00 0.37 -39.02
C SER A 457 -22.89 0.80 -40.20
N ASN A 458 -22.86 0.01 -41.29
CA ASN A 458 -23.82 0.10 -42.39
C ASN A 458 -24.94 -0.95 -42.17
N ALA A 459 -25.45 -1.01 -40.93
CA ALA A 459 -26.34 -2.07 -40.44
C ALA A 459 -27.80 -1.95 -40.91
N GLY A 460 -28.15 -1.01 -41.81
CA GLY A 460 -29.52 -0.85 -42.29
C GLY A 460 -30.50 -0.25 -41.27
N VAL A 461 -29.98 0.40 -40.22
CA VAL A 461 -30.75 1.04 -39.14
C VAL A 461 -30.53 2.55 -39.15
N ALA A 462 -31.55 3.35 -38.87
CA ALA A 462 -31.49 4.81 -38.75
C ALA A 462 -31.73 5.27 -37.31
N ILE A 463 -31.24 6.47 -36.98
CA ILE A 463 -31.51 7.12 -35.70
C ILE A 463 -33.01 7.41 -35.58
N GLY A 464 -33.62 7.00 -34.48
CA GLY A 464 -35.06 7.07 -34.22
C GLY A 464 -35.83 5.79 -34.57
N ASP A 465 -35.18 4.78 -35.15
CA ASP A 465 -35.83 3.48 -35.38
C ASP A 465 -36.08 2.74 -34.06
N THR A 466 -37.21 2.05 -33.99
CA THR A 466 -37.55 1.15 -32.88
C THR A 466 -37.09 -0.27 -33.21
N LEU A 467 -36.24 -0.83 -32.36
CA LEU A 467 -35.74 -2.20 -32.46
C LEU A 467 -36.50 -3.10 -31.49
N LEU A 468 -37.09 -4.17 -32.03
CA LEU A 468 -37.57 -5.31 -31.24
C LEU A 468 -36.53 -6.43 -31.36
N THR A 469 -35.97 -6.84 -30.23
CA THR A 469 -34.92 -7.86 -30.21
C THR A 469 -35.53 -9.26 -30.30
N GLY A 470 -35.14 -10.02 -31.32
CA GLY A 470 -35.51 -11.42 -31.52
C GLY A 470 -34.54 -12.41 -30.87
N PRO A 471 -34.74 -13.72 -31.07
CA PRO A 471 -33.85 -14.74 -30.55
C PRO A 471 -32.46 -14.65 -31.19
N ARG A 472 -31.39 -14.91 -30.42
CA ARG A 472 -30.03 -14.96 -30.95
C ARG A 472 -29.80 -16.23 -31.77
N LYS A 473 -29.06 -16.09 -32.88
CA LYS A 473 -28.71 -17.19 -33.79
C LYS A 473 -27.23 -17.54 -33.67
N ASP A 474 -26.85 -18.66 -34.29
CA ASP A 474 -25.47 -19.16 -34.38
C ASP A 474 -24.76 -19.26 -33.02
N ASN A 475 -25.32 -20.09 -32.13
CA ASN A 475 -24.78 -20.32 -30.79
C ASN A 475 -24.60 -19.03 -29.97
N GLU A 476 -25.64 -18.17 -30.02
CA GLU A 476 -25.74 -16.88 -29.31
C GLU A 476 -24.82 -15.75 -29.83
N GLN A 477 -24.17 -15.93 -30.99
CA GLN A 477 -23.22 -14.96 -31.57
C GLN A 477 -23.86 -13.90 -32.50
N ILE A 478 -25.09 -14.12 -32.96
CA ILE A 478 -25.77 -13.21 -33.90
C ILE A 478 -27.03 -12.64 -33.24
N TRP A 479 -27.11 -11.30 -33.18
CA TRP A 479 -28.27 -10.57 -32.70
C TRP A 479 -29.28 -10.40 -33.83
N THR A 480 -30.53 -10.72 -33.53
CA THR A 480 -31.65 -10.53 -34.44
C THR A 480 -32.43 -9.30 -33.99
N PHE A 481 -32.63 -8.31 -34.86
CA PHE A 481 -33.48 -7.15 -34.60
C PHE A 481 -34.55 -7.00 -35.66
N ASP A 482 -35.79 -6.78 -35.24
CA ASP A 482 -36.88 -6.34 -36.10
C ASP A 482 -36.99 -4.80 -36.01
N VAL A 483 -36.81 -4.13 -37.15
CA VAL A 483 -36.74 -2.68 -37.25
C VAL A 483 -38.10 -2.15 -37.65
N ASN A 484 -38.73 -1.39 -36.74
CA ASN A 484 -40.06 -0.80 -36.89
C ASN A 484 -41.20 -1.79 -37.24
N GLY A 485 -40.95 -3.10 -37.17
CA GLY A 485 -41.90 -4.15 -37.59
C GLY A 485 -41.95 -4.39 -39.11
N ASP A 486 -41.03 -3.81 -39.88
CA ASP A 486 -41.02 -3.88 -41.34
C ASP A 486 -40.05 -4.95 -41.87
N HIS A 487 -38.86 -5.05 -41.29
CA HIS A 487 -37.80 -5.95 -41.76
C HIS A 487 -36.85 -6.37 -40.63
N GLN A 488 -36.30 -7.58 -40.78
CA GLN A 488 -35.40 -8.21 -39.82
C GLN A 488 -33.93 -8.05 -40.26
N ILE A 489 -33.07 -7.71 -39.31
CA ILE A 489 -31.63 -7.55 -39.50
C ILE A 489 -30.90 -8.46 -38.53
N ASP A 490 -29.87 -9.15 -39.04
CA ASP A 490 -28.99 -10.01 -38.25
C ASP A 490 -27.62 -9.29 -38.15
N LEU A 491 -27.15 -9.02 -36.93
CA LEU A 491 -25.90 -8.31 -36.64
C LEU A 491 -24.95 -9.18 -35.82
N ASP A 492 -23.65 -9.07 -36.09
CA ASP A 492 -22.61 -9.64 -35.21
C ASP A 492 -22.39 -8.75 -33.96
N HIS A 493 -21.58 -9.23 -33.01
CA HIS A 493 -21.34 -8.53 -31.75
C HIS A 493 -20.79 -7.10 -31.97
N ASP A 494 -19.76 -6.95 -32.80
CA ASP A 494 -19.12 -5.65 -33.05
C ASP A 494 -20.09 -4.66 -33.72
N GLN A 495 -20.95 -5.14 -34.63
CA GLN A 495 -21.99 -4.33 -35.28
C GLN A 495 -23.11 -3.94 -34.32
N ALA A 496 -23.53 -4.84 -33.43
CA ALA A 496 -24.53 -4.55 -32.41
C ALA A 496 -23.97 -3.58 -31.35
N ASP A 497 -22.71 -3.73 -30.96
CA ASP A 497 -22.05 -2.85 -30.00
C ASP A 497 -21.82 -1.43 -30.55
N ALA A 498 -21.65 -1.32 -31.86
CA ALA A 498 -21.56 -0.05 -32.57
C ALA A 498 -22.85 0.81 -32.55
N ILE A 499 -23.99 0.26 -32.09
CA ILE A 499 -25.29 0.93 -32.04
C ILE A 499 -25.66 1.22 -30.58
N THR A 500 -25.96 2.48 -30.28
CA THR A 500 -26.48 2.90 -28.97
C THR A 500 -27.99 3.09 -29.07
N VAL A 501 -28.70 2.52 -28.10
CA VAL A 501 -30.15 2.44 -28.06
C VAL A 501 -30.65 2.89 -26.70
N ARG A 502 -31.77 3.62 -26.66
CA ARG A 502 -32.50 3.94 -25.46
C ARG A 502 -33.52 2.85 -25.16
N LEU A 503 -33.37 2.19 -24.03
CA LEU A 503 -34.25 1.07 -23.66
C LEU A 503 -35.66 1.58 -23.36
N ILE A 504 -36.67 1.11 -24.11
CA ILE A 504 -38.08 1.48 -23.90
C ILE A 504 -38.75 0.48 -22.96
N LYS A 505 -38.53 -0.82 -23.20
CA LYS A 505 -39.18 -1.89 -22.44
C LYS A 505 -38.27 -3.11 -22.33
N THR A 506 -38.16 -3.66 -21.13
CA THR A 506 -37.55 -4.97 -20.87
C THR A 506 -38.60 -6.08 -20.91
N SER A 507 -38.18 -7.32 -21.19
CA SER A 507 -39.06 -8.49 -21.27
C SER A 507 -39.77 -8.80 -19.93
N ILE A 508 -39.23 -8.26 -18.83
CA ILE A 508 -39.61 -8.56 -17.45
C ILE A 508 -40.83 -7.75 -16.97
N SER A 509 -41.40 -6.84 -17.75
CA SER A 509 -42.53 -5.99 -17.30
C SER A 509 -43.92 -6.68 -17.29
N SER A 510 -44.00 -8.01 -17.29
CA SER A 510 -45.26 -8.74 -17.08
C SER A 510 -45.07 -10.01 -16.24
N ASN A 511 -44.86 -9.83 -14.93
CA ASN A 511 -45.57 -10.55 -13.87
C ASN A 511 -45.30 -9.94 -12.48
#